data_AF-A0A1E5JTC6-F1
#
_entry.id   AF-A0A1E5JTC6-F1
#
_cell.length_a   1.000
_cell.length_b   1.000
_cell.length_c   1.000
_cell.angle_alpha   90.00
_cell.angle_beta   90.00
_cell.angle_gamma   90.00
#
_symmetry.space_group_name_H-M   'P 1'
#
loop_
_entity.id
_entity.type
_entity.pdbx_description
1 polymer ?
#
loop_
_entity_poly.entity_id
_entity_poly.type
_entity_poly.pdbx_seq_one_letter_code
_entity_poly.pdbx_strand_id
1 'polypeptide(L)'
;MSLQRHHLIYLQPGTDFTVTSIHEDKKMIEEQVSLWLEKGLPCIYAKQLMHQETINLGLTLLHAEKKHRVGLQVVPSFVQEQKPLPTLLEMQDFFLLIMA
;
A
#
# COMPACT_ATOMS: atom_id res chain seq x y z
N MET A 1 10.34 -1.40 22.08
CA MET A 1 10.77 -0.58 20.92
C MET A 1 10.34 -1.28 19.65
N SER A 2 9.23 -0.89 18.99
CA SER A 2 8.91 -1.45 17.67
C SER A 2 9.45 -0.53 16.56
N LEU A 3 10.50 -1.01 15.88
CA LEU A 3 11.24 -0.35 14.80
C LEU A 3 10.58 -0.52 13.42
N GLN A 4 9.31 -0.92 13.36
CA GLN A 4 8.65 -1.30 12.10
C GLN A 4 7.93 -0.12 11.45
N ARG A 5 8.66 0.93 11.08
CA ARG A 5 8.06 2.12 10.44
C ARG A 5 7.86 2.00 8.92
N HIS A 6 8.41 0.98 8.27
CA HIS A 6 8.38 0.87 6.81
C HIS A 6 8.51 -0.60 6.38
N HIS A 7 7.46 -1.41 6.52
CA HIS A 7 7.40 -2.74 5.93
C HIS A 7 6.56 -2.71 4.66
N LEU A 8 6.87 -3.59 3.73
CA LEU A 8 5.98 -3.97 2.64
C LEU A 8 4.89 -4.88 3.20
N ILE A 9 3.65 -4.51 2.95
CA ILE A 9 2.46 -5.22 3.43
C ILE A 9 1.72 -5.75 2.21
N TYR A 10 1.67 -7.06 2.10
CA TYR A 10 0.92 -7.75 1.06
C TYR A 10 -0.46 -8.11 1.62
N LEU A 11 -1.50 -7.77 0.87
CA LEU A 11 -2.88 -8.01 1.24
C LEU A 11 -3.42 -9.22 0.48
N GLN A 12 -4.43 -9.86 1.05
CA GLN A 12 -5.16 -10.93 0.37
C GLN A 12 -5.84 -10.38 -0.90
N PRO A 13 -5.94 -11.16 -1.99
CA PRO A 13 -6.73 -10.77 -3.16
C PRO A 13 -8.19 -10.48 -2.78
N GLY A 14 -8.80 -9.44 -3.36
CA GLY A 14 -10.18 -9.06 -3.06
C GLY A 14 -10.39 -8.44 -1.68
N THR A 15 -9.32 -7.97 -1.04
CA THR A 15 -9.41 -7.26 0.25
C THR A 15 -10.26 -6.02 0.15
N ASP A 16 -11.22 -5.87 1.08
CA ASP A 16 -11.92 -4.62 1.29
C ASP A 16 -10.97 -3.55 1.85
N PHE A 17 -11.01 -2.36 1.24
CA PHE A 17 -10.19 -1.22 1.67
C PHE A 17 -11.01 0.07 1.65
N THR A 18 -10.51 1.07 2.38
CA THR A 18 -11.03 2.44 2.33
C THR A 18 -9.92 3.41 1.98
N VAL A 19 -10.14 4.26 0.98
CA VAL A 19 -9.24 5.37 0.67
C VAL A 19 -9.50 6.52 1.65
N THR A 20 -8.48 6.88 2.44
CA THR A 20 -8.59 7.90 3.50
C THR A 20 -8.02 9.25 3.10
N SER A 21 -7.35 9.33 1.96
CA SER A 21 -6.74 10.58 1.48
C SER A 21 -7.70 11.32 0.55
N ILE A 22 -7.67 12.65 0.65
CA ILE A 22 -8.50 13.52 -0.16
C ILE A 22 -7.87 13.63 -1.55
N HIS A 23 -8.53 13.06 -2.55
CA HIS A 23 -8.14 13.14 -3.95
C HIS A 23 -9.27 13.74 -4.76
N GLU A 24 -8.93 14.58 -5.75
CA GLU A 24 -9.89 15.23 -6.65
C GLU A 24 -10.72 14.20 -7.44
N ASP A 25 -10.12 13.07 -7.79
CA ASP A 25 -10.78 11.97 -8.48
C ASP A 25 -10.68 10.67 -7.65
N LYS A 26 -11.54 10.57 -6.63
CA LYS A 26 -11.57 9.44 -5.71
C LYS A 26 -11.87 8.11 -6.41
N LYS A 27 -12.75 8.12 -7.42
CA LYS A 27 -13.16 6.91 -8.15
C LYS A 27 -11.99 6.33 -8.93
N MET A 28 -11.26 7.16 -9.67
CA MET A 28 -10.05 6.72 -10.38
C MET A 28 -9.02 6.14 -9.40
N ILE A 29 -8.83 6.77 -8.24
CA ILE A 29 -7.91 6.25 -7.22
C ILE A 29 -8.35 4.88 -6.70
N GLU A 30 -9.63 4.68 -6.40
CA GLU A 30 -10.14 3.39 -5.95
C GLU A 30 -9.98 2.29 -7.01
N GLU A 31 -10.21 2.60 -8.28
CA GLU A 31 -9.97 1.66 -9.39
C GLU A 31 -8.48 1.29 -9.51
N GLN A 32 -7.59 2.28 -9.44
CA GLN A 32 -6.14 2.05 -9.50
C GLN A 32 -5.62 1.28 -8.28
N VAL A 33 -6.16 1.55 -7.07
CA VAL A 33 -5.84 0.77 -5.87
C VAL A 33 -6.31 -0.68 -6.05
N SER A 34 -7.53 -0.89 -6.55
CA SER A 34 -8.06 -2.24 -6.77
C SER A 34 -7.17 -3.03 -7.72
N LEU A 35 -6.80 -2.44 -8.87
CA LEU A 35 -5.87 -3.05 -9.82
C LEU A 35 -4.50 -3.34 -9.21
N TRP A 36 -3.98 -2.45 -8.36
CA TRP A 36 -2.72 -2.66 -7.65
C TRP A 36 -2.78 -3.88 -6.72
N LEU A 37 -3.86 -4.01 -5.96
CA LEU A 37 -4.07 -5.12 -5.03
C LEU A 37 -4.37 -6.44 -5.75
N GLU A 38 -5.10 -6.42 -6.86
CA GLU A 38 -5.35 -7.61 -7.70
C GLU A 38 -4.06 -8.19 -8.29
N LYS A 39 -3.08 -7.33 -8.59
CA LYS A 39 -1.74 -7.75 -9.01
C LYS A 39 -0.89 -8.30 -7.86
N GLY A 40 -1.40 -8.32 -6.63
CA GLY A 40 -0.69 -8.77 -5.44
C GLY A 40 0.47 -7.84 -5.04
N LEU A 41 0.42 -6.56 -5.45
CA LEU A 41 1.50 -5.62 -5.17
C LEU A 41 1.41 -5.09 -3.73
N PRO A 42 2.56 -4.88 -3.07
CA PRO A 42 2.57 -4.48 -1.67
C PRO A 42 2.16 -3.03 -1.48
N CYS A 43 1.63 -2.74 -0.30
CA CYS A 43 1.52 -1.39 0.25
C CYS A 43 2.65 -1.13 1.25
N ILE A 44 2.87 0.12 1.64
CA ILE A 44 3.85 0.48 2.67
C ILE A 44 3.11 0.70 3.98
N TYR A 45 3.60 0.12 5.07
CA TYR A 45 3.05 0.37 6.40
C TYR A 45 3.12 1.86 6.75
N ALA A 46 1.99 2.47 7.14
CA ALA A 46 1.95 3.85 7.58
C ALA A 46 1.96 3.94 9.11
N LYS A 47 2.22 5.14 9.66
CA LYS A 47 2.17 5.37 11.10
C LYS A 47 0.77 5.07 11.63
N GLN A 48 0.66 4.13 12.57
CA GLN A 48 -0.57 3.87 13.29
C GLN A 48 -0.72 4.81 14.49
N LEU A 49 -1.97 5.11 14.83
CA LEU A 49 -2.34 5.63 16.14
C LEU A 49 -2.66 4.46 17.07
N MET A 50 -2.57 4.69 18.38
CA MET A 50 -2.92 3.67 19.37
C MET A 50 -4.42 3.35 19.28
N HIS A 51 -4.77 2.06 19.39
CA HIS A 51 -6.16 1.56 19.47
C HIS A 51 -7.00 1.68 18.19
N GLN A 52 -6.39 1.52 17.01
CA GLN A 52 -7.13 1.45 15.76
C GLN A 52 -7.55 0.01 15.44
N GLU A 53 -8.82 -0.18 15.07
CA GLU A 53 -9.36 -1.46 14.59
C GLU A 53 -8.85 -1.81 13.19
N THR A 54 -8.49 -0.79 12.41
CA THR A 54 -7.92 -0.90 11.07
C THR A 54 -6.46 -0.49 11.07
N ILE A 55 -5.69 -1.02 10.11
CA ILE A 55 -4.32 -0.56 9.85
C ILE A 55 -4.31 0.46 8.72
N ASN A 56 -3.51 1.50 8.91
CA ASN A 56 -3.23 2.51 7.89
C ASN A 56 -2.06 2.08 7.01
N LEU A 57 -2.25 2.15 5.71
CA LEU A 57 -1.26 1.83 4.70
C LEU A 57 -1.07 3.04 3.78
N GLY A 58 0.14 3.16 3.24
CA GLY A 58 0.49 4.14 2.23
C GLY A 58 0.76 3.46 0.90
N LEU A 59 0.22 4.04 -0.16
CA LEU A 59 0.44 3.65 -1.54
C LEU A 59 0.80 4.87 -2.37
N THR A 60 1.73 4.71 -3.31
CA THR A 60 2.01 5.73 -4.31
C THR A 60 1.57 5.18 -5.66
N LEU A 61 0.64 5.87 -6.30
CA LEU A 61 0.19 5.57 -7.66
C LEU A 61 0.76 6.61 -8.62
N LEU A 62 1.10 6.17 -9.83
CA LEU A 62 1.44 7.04 -10.95
C LEU A 62 0.36 6.87 -12.02
N HIS A 63 -0.42 7.91 -12.26
CA HIS A 63 -1.50 7.89 -13.24
C HIS A 63 -1.50 9.19 -14.03
N ALA A 64 -1.59 9.11 -15.35
CA ALA A 64 -1.52 10.27 -16.25
C ALA A 64 -0.34 11.21 -15.94
N GLU A 65 0.85 10.63 -15.71
CA GLU A 65 2.10 11.34 -15.34
C GLU A 65 2.04 12.09 -14.00
N LYS A 66 0.93 12.00 -13.26
CA LYS A 66 0.76 12.58 -11.93
C LYS A 66 0.97 11.53 -10.85
N LYS A 67 1.73 11.91 -9.83
CA LYS A 67 1.97 11.08 -8.63
C LYS A 67 0.86 11.34 -7.61
N HIS A 68 0.20 10.27 -7.17
CA HIS A 68 -0.84 10.28 -6.16
C HIS A 68 -0.36 9.55 -4.91
N ARG A 69 -0.36 10.22 -3.75
CA ARG A 69 -0.06 9.60 -2.46
C ARG A 69 -1.36 9.20 -1.79
N VAL A 70 -1.61 7.91 -1.73
CA VAL A 70 -2.87 7.34 -1.27
C VAL A 70 -2.67 6.74 0.12
N GLY A 71 -3.39 7.26 1.09
CA GLY A 71 -3.67 6.60 2.36
C GLY A 71 -4.80 5.59 2.20
N LEU A 72 -4.58 4.39 2.72
CA LEU A 72 -5.51 3.27 2.72
C LEU A 72 -5.75 2.81 4.16
N GLN A 73 -6.96 2.32 4.43
CA GLN A 73 -7.28 1.60 5.65
C GLN A 73 -7.82 0.22 5.29
N VAL A 74 -7.33 -0.80 6.00
CA VAL A 74 -7.78 -2.18 5.85
C VAL A 74 -7.90 -2.86 7.21
N VAL A 75 -8.72 -3.89 7.28
CA VAL A 75 -8.79 -4.74 8.48
C VAL A 75 -7.48 -5.54 8.60
N PRO A 76 -6.87 -5.66 9.80
CA PRO A 76 -5.59 -6.34 9.97
C PRO A 76 -5.58 -7.80 9.50
N SER A 77 -6.73 -8.49 9.55
CA SER A 77 -6.88 -9.88 9.11
C SER A 77 -6.65 -10.08 7.61
N PHE A 78 -6.72 -9.02 6.82
CA PHE A 78 -6.45 -9.06 5.38
C PHE A 78 -4.95 -9.00 5.05
N VAL A 79 -4.08 -8.76 6.02
CA VAL A 79 -2.64 -8.84 5.82
C VAL A 79 -2.24 -10.30 5.63
N GLN A 80 -1.76 -10.61 4.43
CA GLN A 80 -1.25 -11.93 4.09
C GLN A 80 0.20 -12.08 4.51
N GLU A 81 1.04 -11.08 4.19
CA GLU A 81 2.48 -11.14 4.41
C GLU A 81 3.05 -9.76 4.72
N GLN A 82 4.09 -9.73 5.56
CA GLN A 82 4.85 -8.52 5.85
C GLN A 82 6.34 -8.78 5.57
N LYS A 83 6.95 -7.93 4.75
CA LYS A 83 8.39 -7.99 4.45
C LYS A 83 9.06 -6.69 4.87
N PRO A 84 10.34 -6.72 5.29
CA PRO A 84 11.13 -5.50 5.38
C PRO A 84 11.20 -4.84 4.00
N LEU A 85 11.45 -3.53 3.96
CA LEU A 85 11.81 -2.88 2.70
C LEU A 85 13.09 -3.51 2.15
N PRO A 86 13.21 -3.64 0.81
CA PRO A 86 14.47 -4.02 0.18
C PRO A 86 15.57 -3.01 0.54
N THR A 87 16.80 -3.50 0.64
CA THR A 87 17.97 -2.63 0.74
C THR A 87 18.12 -1.80 -0.53
N LEU A 88 18.87 -0.69 -0.48
CA LEU A 88 19.09 0.18 -1.64
C LEU A 88 19.60 -0.59 -2.86
N LEU A 89 20.44 -1.61 -2.64
CA LEU A 89 21.00 -2.46 -3.69
C LEU A 89 19.91 -3.31 -4.36
N GLU A 90 18.96 -3.81 -3.58
CA GLU A 90 17.85 -4.66 -4.04
C GLU A 90 16.69 -3.84 -4.62
N MET A 91 16.66 -2.52 -4.43
CA MET A 91 15.56 -1.68 -4.91
C MET A 91 15.42 -1.73 -6.44
N GLN A 92 16.52 -1.82 -7.18
CA GLN A 92 16.47 -1.86 -8.65
C GLN A 92 15.71 -3.10 -9.14
N ASP A 93 16.08 -4.28 -8.65
CA ASP A 93 15.43 -5.54 -8.99
C ASP A 93 13.98 -5.56 -8.51
N PHE A 94 13.73 -5.05 -7.30
CA PHE A 94 12.40 -4.95 -6.73
C PHE A 94 11.45 -4.10 -7.58
N PHE A 95 11.88 -2.92 -8.03
CA PHE A 95 11.04 -2.07 -8.88
C PHE A 95 10.89 -2.62 -10.30
N LEU A 96 11.91 -3.29 -10.85
CA LEU A 96 11.79 -3.95 -12.14
C LEU A 96 10.75 -5.08 -12.11
N LEU A 97 10.69 -5.86 -11.03
CA LEU A 97 9.70 -6.92 -10.84
C LEU A 97 8.27 -6.41 -10.65
N ILE A 98 8.11 -5.23 -10.03
CA ILE A 98 6.79 -4.65 -9.73
C ILE A 98 6.22 -3.87 -10.93
N MET A 99 7.08 -3.28 -11.75
CA MET A 99 6.69 -2.44 -12.89
C MET A 99 6.59 -3.20 -14.22
N ALA A 100 6.99 -4.48 -14.26
CA ALA A 100 6.84 -5.38 -15.40
C ALA A 100 5.41 -5.96 -15.49
#